data_AF-A0A840YT13-F1
#
_entry.id   AF-A0A840YT13-F1
#
_cell.length_a   1.000
_cell.length_b   1.000
_cell.length_c   1.000
_cell.angle_alpha   90.00
_cell.angle_beta   90.00
_cell.angle_gamma   90.00
#
_symmetry.space_group_name_H-M   'P 1'
#
loop_
_entity.id
_entity.type
_entity.pdbx_description
1 polymer ?
#
loop_
_entity_poly.entity_id
_entity_poly.type
_entity_poly.pdbx_seq_one_letter_code
_entity_poly.pdbx_strand_id
1 'polypeptide(L)'
;MKDVGAGGTGFLNEVVATDGAEAMSIVVLTQAPGFVEVDRAESGPTLLPPRVGLEEPADQLRQLLSGREVDDILTTAQGDHLRILDLASDALPLARTQERTRNTLLQQRTHLRTWLARGRDAGANIGAGHIRWGKVTKGLTGKLAEFTVRYSGPAPSRGHLIVVELLNGAPANGFVGSDGHVLDPAIVISNKARLRQEMARALRTFGGATRLAI
;
A
#
# COMPACT_ATOMS: atom_id res chain seq x y z
N MET A 1 16.59 -8.25 -29.25
CA MET A 1 16.20 -9.18 -28.18
C MET A 1 16.82 -8.65 -26.89
N LYS A 2 16.12 -7.77 -26.17
CA LYS A 2 16.62 -7.20 -24.91
C LYS A 2 16.04 -8.03 -23.77
N ASP A 3 16.94 -8.46 -22.91
CA ASP A 3 16.73 -9.32 -21.78
C ASP A 3 15.69 -8.73 -20.81
N VAL A 4 14.54 -9.38 -20.67
CA VAL A 4 13.44 -9.00 -19.75
C VAL A 4 13.59 -9.74 -18.40
N GLY A 5 14.62 -10.57 -18.22
CA GLY A 5 14.79 -11.45 -17.06
C GLY A 5 15.29 -10.79 -15.76
N ALA A 6 15.88 -9.59 -15.82
CA ALA A 6 16.55 -8.98 -14.67
C ALA A 6 15.61 -8.19 -13.72
N GLY A 7 14.38 -7.89 -14.16
CA GLY A 7 13.45 -7.08 -13.38
C GLY A 7 12.85 -7.83 -12.19
N GLY A 8 12.39 -9.07 -12.39
CA GLY A 8 11.65 -9.82 -11.37
C GLY A 8 12.50 -10.36 -10.22
N THR A 9 13.75 -10.71 -10.47
CA THR A 9 14.70 -11.20 -9.46
C THR A 9 15.10 -10.11 -8.46
N GLY A 10 15.20 -8.87 -8.91
CA GLY A 10 15.49 -7.72 -8.03
C GLY A 10 14.37 -7.40 -7.03
N PHE A 11 13.10 -7.72 -7.35
CA PHE A 11 11.99 -7.55 -6.42
C PHE A 11 11.99 -8.62 -5.34
N LEU A 12 12.14 -9.88 -5.72
CA LEU A 12 12.18 -11.00 -4.77
C LEU A 12 13.33 -10.87 -3.79
N ASN A 13 14.51 -10.48 -4.27
CA ASN A 13 15.65 -10.24 -3.38
C ASN A 13 15.38 -9.14 -2.35
N GLU A 14 14.59 -8.10 -2.66
CA GLU A 14 14.22 -7.07 -1.68
C GLU A 14 13.20 -7.54 -0.66
N VAL A 15 12.28 -8.43 -1.06
CA VAL A 15 11.34 -9.03 -0.13
C VAL A 15 12.06 -9.99 0.81
N VAL A 16 12.87 -10.91 0.27
CA VAL A 16 13.60 -11.91 1.07
C VAL A 16 14.64 -11.26 1.99
N ALA A 17 15.23 -10.14 1.59
CA ALA A 17 16.17 -9.39 2.44
C ALA A 17 15.49 -8.52 3.52
N THR A 18 14.16 -8.51 3.61
CA THR A 18 13.42 -7.75 4.62
C THR A 18 13.25 -8.55 5.90
N ASP A 19 13.59 -7.96 7.04
CA ASP A 19 13.26 -8.51 8.36
C ASP A 19 11.74 -8.79 8.45
N GLY A 20 11.36 -10.02 8.84
CA GLY A 20 9.97 -10.46 8.87
C GLY A 20 9.47 -11.11 7.57
N ALA A 21 10.33 -11.29 6.57
CA ALA A 21 9.99 -12.01 5.33
C ALA A 21 9.47 -13.43 5.58
N GLU A 22 9.93 -14.08 6.65
CA GLU A 22 9.48 -15.40 7.09
C GLU A 22 8.00 -15.46 7.48
N ALA A 23 7.41 -14.31 7.86
CA ALA A 23 5.98 -14.20 8.15
C ALA A 23 5.14 -13.90 6.89
N MET A 24 5.78 -13.64 5.75
CA MET A 24 5.10 -13.31 4.49
C MET A 24 4.82 -14.55 3.65
N SER A 25 3.63 -14.62 3.07
CA SER A 25 3.34 -15.57 1.99
C SER A 25 3.58 -14.91 0.65
N ILE A 26 4.70 -15.23 0.00
CA ILE A 26 5.08 -14.67 -1.29
C ILE A 26 4.67 -15.64 -2.39
N VAL A 27 3.70 -15.24 -3.21
CA VAL A 27 3.22 -16.00 -4.36
C VAL A 27 3.70 -15.31 -5.64
N VAL A 28 4.35 -16.07 -6.51
CA VAL A 28 4.87 -15.60 -7.79
C VAL A 28 4.21 -16.31 -8.95
N LEU A 29 4.04 -15.61 -10.06
CA LEU A 29 3.59 -16.21 -11.31
C LEU A 29 4.81 -16.60 -12.16
N THR A 30 4.89 -17.88 -12.51
CA THR A 30 5.97 -18.50 -13.33
C THR A 30 5.41 -18.95 -14.69
N GLN A 31 6.29 -19.33 -15.62
CA GLN A 31 5.84 -19.87 -16.93
C GLN A 31 5.20 -21.25 -16.82
N ALA A 32 5.73 -22.06 -15.92
CA ALA A 32 5.23 -23.37 -15.54
C ALA A 32 5.72 -23.61 -14.10
N PRO A 33 4.84 -24.01 -13.16
CA PRO A 33 3.45 -24.43 -13.36
C PRO A 33 2.42 -23.29 -13.39
N GLY A 34 2.82 -22.03 -13.17
CA GLY A 34 1.88 -20.91 -12.96
C GLY A 34 2.11 -20.26 -11.61
N PHE A 35 1.08 -20.11 -10.78
CA PHE A 35 1.25 -19.56 -9.44
C PHE A 35 1.92 -20.55 -8.50
N VAL A 36 3.00 -20.14 -7.85
CA VAL A 36 3.74 -20.93 -6.86
C VAL A 36 4.15 -20.06 -5.68
N GLU A 37 4.33 -20.68 -4.51
CA GLU A 37 5.08 -20.04 -3.42
C GLU A 37 6.53 -19.83 -3.86
N VAL A 38 7.12 -18.71 -3.44
CA VAL A 38 8.49 -18.34 -3.85
C VAL A 38 9.51 -19.43 -3.50
N ASP A 39 9.33 -20.12 -2.37
CA ASP A 39 10.24 -21.19 -1.91
C ASP A 39 10.18 -22.44 -2.79
N ARG A 40 9.13 -22.58 -3.60
CA ARG A 40 8.92 -23.70 -4.54
C ARG A 40 9.19 -23.31 -5.99
N ALA A 41 9.60 -22.07 -6.24
CA ALA A 41 9.88 -21.60 -7.59
C ALA A 41 11.25 -22.12 -8.07
N GLU A 42 11.24 -23.21 -8.85
CA GLU A 42 12.46 -23.77 -9.47
C GLU A 42 13.04 -22.87 -10.58
N SER A 43 12.21 -21.97 -11.13
CA SER A 43 12.57 -21.01 -12.17
C SER A 43 12.24 -19.58 -11.73
N GLY A 44 13.10 -18.63 -12.08
CA GLY A 44 12.90 -17.21 -11.76
C GLY A 44 11.57 -16.64 -12.30
N PRO A 45 11.02 -15.59 -11.66
CA PRO A 45 9.75 -14.99 -12.08
C PRO A 45 9.86 -14.52 -13.52
N THR A 46 9.01 -15.04 -14.41
CA THR A 46 9.00 -14.58 -15.81
C THR A 46 7.66 -13.95 -16.15
N LEU A 47 7.73 -12.70 -16.61
CA LEU A 47 6.60 -11.96 -17.18
C LEU A 47 6.47 -12.34 -18.66
N LEU A 48 5.94 -13.52 -18.98
CA LEU A 48 5.45 -13.81 -20.33
C LEU A 48 3.92 -13.69 -20.34
N PRO A 49 3.32 -13.09 -21.40
CA PRO A 49 1.87 -13.03 -21.51
C PRO A 49 1.29 -14.46 -21.44
N PRO A 50 0.18 -14.67 -20.70
CA PRO A 50 -0.42 -16.00 -20.55
C PRO A 50 -0.80 -16.55 -21.93
N ARG A 51 -0.10 -17.61 -22.36
CA ARG A 51 -0.23 -18.17 -23.71
C ARG A 51 -1.37 -19.17 -23.85
N VAL A 52 -2.56 -18.84 -23.34
CA VAL A 52 -3.82 -19.64 -23.35
C VAL A 52 -4.06 -20.41 -22.04
N GLY A 53 -5.31 -20.33 -21.54
CA GLY A 53 -5.79 -20.99 -20.31
C GLY A 53 -5.56 -20.17 -19.05
N LEU A 54 -6.53 -19.32 -18.67
CA LEU A 54 -6.45 -18.53 -17.42
C LEU A 54 -7.06 -19.27 -16.20
N GLU A 55 -7.80 -20.36 -16.44
CA GLU A 55 -8.54 -21.10 -15.40
C GLU A 55 -7.61 -21.90 -14.48
N GLU A 56 -6.66 -22.64 -15.05
CA GLU A 56 -5.70 -23.44 -14.26
C GLU A 56 -4.83 -22.57 -13.33
N PRO A 57 -4.24 -21.43 -13.78
CA PRO A 57 -3.60 -20.49 -12.87
C PRO A 57 -4.55 -19.91 -11.81
N ALA A 58 -5.82 -19.67 -12.14
CA ALA A 58 -6.80 -19.19 -11.18
C ALA A 58 -7.05 -20.24 -10.08
N ASP A 59 -7.24 -21.52 -10.45
CA ASP A 59 -7.43 -22.62 -9.50
C ASP A 59 -6.21 -22.85 -8.61
N GLN A 60 -5.00 -22.75 -9.17
CA GLN A 60 -3.77 -22.77 -8.38
C GLN A 60 -3.75 -21.66 -7.34
N LEU A 61 -4.14 -20.43 -7.72
CA LEU A 61 -4.22 -19.33 -6.78
C LEU A 61 -5.28 -19.58 -5.69
N ARG A 62 -6.44 -20.15 -6.04
CA ARG A 62 -7.45 -20.55 -5.05
C ARG A 62 -6.88 -21.53 -4.04
N GLN A 63 -6.17 -22.55 -4.52
CA GLN A 63 -5.55 -23.56 -3.67
C GLN A 63 -4.49 -22.95 -2.75
N LEU A 64 -3.66 -22.05 -3.28
CA LEU A 64 -2.63 -21.38 -2.49
C LEU A 64 -3.21 -20.50 -1.38
N LEU A 65 -4.31 -19.78 -1.66
CA LEU A 65 -4.93 -18.86 -0.69
C LEU A 65 -5.91 -19.54 0.26
N SER A 66 -6.34 -20.78 -0.04
CA SER A 66 -7.33 -21.51 0.76
C SER A 66 -6.89 -21.65 2.21
N GLY A 67 -7.77 -21.26 3.14
CA GLY A 67 -7.56 -21.40 4.58
C GLY A 67 -6.51 -20.46 5.17
N ARG A 68 -5.99 -19.49 4.41
CA ARG A 68 -5.06 -18.47 4.93
C ARG A 68 -5.80 -17.27 5.48
N GLU A 69 -5.44 -16.88 6.69
CA GLU A 69 -5.75 -15.56 7.23
C GLU A 69 -4.65 -14.58 6.80
N VAL A 70 -5.02 -13.58 6.01
CA VAL A 70 -4.07 -12.60 5.47
C VAL A 70 -4.56 -11.20 5.83
N ASP A 71 -3.74 -10.46 6.58
CA ASP A 71 -4.07 -9.09 6.98
C ASP A 71 -3.95 -8.10 5.83
N ASP A 72 -2.96 -8.25 4.94
CA ASP A 72 -2.66 -7.29 3.87
C ASP A 72 -2.20 -8.01 2.57
N ILE A 73 -2.67 -7.54 1.40
CA ILE A 73 -2.30 -8.06 0.07
C ILE A 73 -1.75 -6.93 -0.79
N LEU A 74 -0.58 -7.15 -1.39
CA LEU A 74 -0.01 -6.30 -2.45
C LEU A 74 0.10 -7.08 -3.77
N THR A 75 -0.49 -6.53 -4.82
CA THR A 75 -0.43 -7.07 -6.18
C THR A 75 0.36 -6.15 -7.12
N THR A 76 1.40 -6.71 -7.74
CA THR A 76 2.25 -6.05 -8.75
C THR A 76 2.01 -6.55 -10.19
N ALA A 77 1.04 -7.44 -10.39
CA ALA A 77 0.69 -7.96 -11.72
C ALA A 77 0.12 -6.87 -12.66
N GLN A 78 0.37 -7.03 -13.97
CA GLN A 78 -0.07 -6.09 -15.03
C GLN A 78 -0.74 -6.82 -16.19
N GLY A 79 -1.48 -6.07 -17.02
CA GLY A 79 -2.01 -6.55 -18.29
C GLY A 79 -2.89 -7.79 -18.14
N ASP A 80 -2.66 -8.83 -18.94
CA ASP A 80 -3.47 -10.05 -18.89
C ASP A 80 -3.27 -10.86 -17.59
N HIS A 81 -2.17 -10.69 -16.87
CA HIS A 81 -1.96 -11.35 -15.58
C HIS A 81 -2.95 -10.89 -14.51
N LEU A 82 -3.44 -9.66 -14.64
CA LEU A 82 -4.48 -9.13 -13.78
C LEU A 82 -5.82 -9.85 -13.96
N ARG A 83 -6.09 -10.41 -15.15
CA ARG A 83 -7.34 -11.13 -15.44
C ARG A 83 -7.41 -12.46 -14.68
N ILE A 84 -6.27 -13.08 -14.40
CA ILE A 84 -6.19 -14.31 -13.60
C ILE A 84 -6.64 -14.03 -12.15
N LEU A 85 -6.20 -12.89 -11.58
CA LEU A 85 -6.64 -12.44 -10.26
C LEU A 85 -8.13 -12.12 -10.23
N ASP A 86 -8.65 -11.50 -11.28
CA ASP A 86 -10.08 -11.18 -11.37
C ASP A 86 -10.92 -12.48 -11.43
N LEU A 87 -10.42 -13.52 -12.12
CA LEU A 87 -11.06 -14.84 -12.17
C LEU A 87 -11.04 -15.59 -10.84
N ALA A 88 -10.01 -15.40 -10.01
CA ALA A 88 -9.86 -16.00 -8.69
C ALA A 88 -10.28 -15.06 -7.54
N SER A 89 -11.02 -14.00 -7.84
CA SER A 89 -11.38 -12.96 -6.86
C SER A 89 -12.21 -13.50 -5.68
N ASP A 90 -12.93 -14.59 -5.90
CA ASP A 90 -13.68 -15.34 -4.88
C ASP A 90 -12.79 -15.98 -3.81
N ALA A 91 -11.52 -16.25 -4.13
CA ALA A 91 -10.56 -16.86 -3.22
C ALA A 91 -9.61 -15.85 -2.56
N LEU A 92 -9.68 -14.57 -2.91
CA LEU A 92 -8.91 -13.53 -2.22
C LEU A 92 -9.45 -13.37 -0.79
N PRO A 93 -8.63 -13.58 0.25
CA PRO A 93 -9.09 -13.44 1.62
C PRO A 93 -9.49 -11.98 1.90
N LEU A 94 -10.43 -11.80 2.82
CA LEU A 94 -10.82 -10.49 3.32
C LEU A 94 -9.65 -9.89 4.11
N ALA A 95 -8.82 -9.13 3.40
CA ALA A 95 -7.69 -8.42 3.96
C ALA A 95 -8.09 -7.00 4.37
N ARG A 96 -7.44 -6.48 5.41
CA ARG A 96 -7.58 -5.09 5.86
C ARG A 96 -7.16 -4.12 4.76
N THR A 97 -6.11 -4.47 4.02
CA THR A 97 -5.60 -3.68 2.89
C THR A 97 -5.39 -4.56 1.67
N GLN A 98 -5.90 -4.14 0.53
CA GLN A 98 -5.60 -4.74 -0.77
C GLN A 98 -5.15 -3.66 -1.74
N GLU A 99 -3.88 -3.69 -2.15
CA GLU A 99 -3.30 -2.72 -3.09
C GLU A 99 -3.00 -3.38 -4.44
N ARG A 100 -3.54 -2.79 -5.52
CA ARG A 100 -3.34 -3.26 -6.89
C ARG A 100 -2.63 -2.20 -7.71
N THR A 101 -1.40 -2.47 -8.10
CA THR A 101 -0.56 -1.48 -8.81
C THR A 101 -0.57 -1.71 -10.32
N ARG A 102 -1.12 -0.77 -11.09
CA ARG A 102 -1.04 -0.74 -12.56
C ARG A 102 0.09 0.17 -13.07
N ASN A 103 1.09 0.40 -12.22
CA ASN A 103 2.10 1.44 -12.37
C ASN A 103 3.36 0.93 -13.09
N THR A 104 4.24 1.83 -13.54
CA THR A 104 5.55 1.45 -14.11
C THR A 104 6.39 0.62 -13.13
N LEU A 105 7.35 -0.18 -13.61
CA LEU A 105 8.21 -1.02 -12.74
C LEU A 105 8.89 -0.22 -11.62
N LEU A 106 9.34 1.01 -11.90
CA LEU A 106 9.95 1.88 -10.90
C LEU A 106 8.97 2.23 -9.78
N GLN A 107 7.73 2.57 -10.15
CA GLN A 107 6.66 2.88 -9.19
C GLN A 107 6.23 1.64 -8.41
N GLN A 108 6.20 0.45 -9.04
CA GLN A 108 5.92 -0.81 -8.33
C GLN A 108 6.98 -1.11 -7.27
N ARG A 109 8.27 -0.84 -7.57
CA ARG A 109 9.38 -1.02 -6.63
C ARG A 109 9.27 -0.07 -5.45
N THR A 110 8.91 1.20 -5.69
CA THR A 110 8.62 2.16 -4.61
C THR A 110 7.44 1.70 -3.77
N HIS A 111 6.34 1.29 -4.40
CA HIS A 111 5.16 0.79 -3.68
C HIS A 111 5.46 -0.45 -2.83
N LEU A 112 6.24 -1.40 -3.36
CA LEU A 112 6.69 -2.56 -2.60
C LEU A 112 7.49 -2.14 -1.37
N ARG A 113 8.47 -1.24 -1.53
CA ARG A 113 9.29 -0.77 -0.41
C ARG A 113 8.46 -0.07 0.66
N THR A 114 7.50 0.77 0.25
CA THR A 114 6.55 1.39 1.17
C THR A 114 5.69 0.35 1.87
N TRP A 115 5.16 -0.64 1.16
CA TRP A 115 4.36 -1.72 1.74
C TRP A 115 5.17 -2.55 2.75
N LEU A 116 6.39 -2.96 2.40
CA LEU A 116 7.31 -3.67 3.30
C LEU A 116 7.66 -2.83 4.53
N ALA A 117 7.89 -1.53 4.37
CA ALA A 117 8.16 -0.64 5.49
C ALA A 117 6.97 -0.52 6.47
N ARG A 118 5.72 -0.66 6.00
CA ARG A 118 4.53 -0.66 6.88
C ARG A 118 4.39 -1.92 7.73
N GLY A 119 4.91 -3.06 7.26
CA GLY A 119 4.79 -4.35 7.93
C GLY A 119 5.84 -4.62 9.03
N ARG A 120 6.87 -3.78 9.17
CA ARG A 120 8.04 -4.04 10.03
C ARG A 120 7.86 -3.78 11.53
N ASP A 121 6.90 -2.96 11.93
CA ASP A 121 6.72 -2.64 13.36
C ASP A 121 5.60 -3.48 13.96
N ALA A 122 5.95 -4.41 14.86
CA ALA A 122 4.98 -5.17 15.63
C ALA A 122 4.05 -4.22 16.40
N GLY A 123 2.80 -4.12 15.95
CA GLY A 123 1.79 -3.22 16.52
C GLY A 123 1.70 -1.81 15.92
N ALA A 124 2.53 -1.44 14.94
CA ALA A 124 2.37 -0.19 14.20
C ALA A 124 2.01 -0.47 12.73
N ASN A 125 0.80 -0.06 12.36
CA ASN A 125 0.27 -0.22 11.00
C ASN A 125 0.19 1.19 10.39
N ILE A 126 1.22 1.58 9.64
CA ILE A 126 1.32 2.91 9.03
C ILE A 126 0.30 2.99 7.88
N GLY A 127 -0.85 3.61 8.12
CA GLY A 127 -1.71 4.14 7.05
C GLY A 127 -2.98 3.39 6.61
N ALA A 128 -3.26 2.18 7.09
CA ALA A 128 -4.45 1.40 6.70
C ALA A 128 -5.53 1.20 7.79
N GLY A 129 -5.48 1.97 8.89
CA GLY A 129 -6.45 1.87 9.98
C GLY A 129 -7.83 2.54 9.73
N HIS A 130 -8.84 2.16 10.52
CA HIS A 130 -10.10 2.92 10.59
C HIS A 130 -9.84 4.31 11.19
N ILE A 131 -10.28 5.38 10.50
CA ILE A 131 -10.15 6.74 11.01
C ILE A 131 -11.03 6.91 12.24
N ARG A 132 -10.42 7.09 13.41
CA ARG A 132 -11.13 7.34 14.66
C ARG A 132 -11.46 8.82 14.75
N TRP A 133 -12.74 9.15 14.83
CA TRP A 133 -13.20 10.53 14.92
C TRP A 133 -13.47 10.93 16.36
N GLY A 134 -13.00 12.11 16.73
CA GLY A 134 -13.23 12.69 18.05
C GLY A 134 -13.68 14.15 17.94
N LYS A 135 -14.39 14.61 18.97
CA LYS A 135 -14.60 16.04 19.23
C LYS A 135 -13.75 16.40 20.44
N VAL A 136 -12.85 17.35 20.27
CA VAL A 136 -12.13 17.98 21.38
C VAL A 136 -12.78 19.34 21.62
N THR A 137 -12.58 19.94 22.80
CA THR A 137 -13.06 21.29 23.18
C THR A 137 -12.77 22.39 22.14
N LYS A 138 -11.88 22.16 21.18
CA LYS A 138 -11.49 23.09 20.10
C LYS A 138 -11.91 22.68 18.68
N GLY A 139 -12.62 21.56 18.46
CA GLY A 139 -13.13 21.19 17.13
C GLY A 139 -13.07 19.70 16.77
N LEU A 140 -13.36 19.40 15.49
CA LEU A 140 -13.31 18.07 14.91
C LEU A 140 -11.85 17.58 14.80
N THR A 141 -11.63 16.32 15.17
CA THR A 141 -10.34 15.62 15.00
C THR A 141 -10.55 14.25 14.39
N GLY A 142 -9.58 13.80 13.60
CA GLY A 142 -9.51 12.44 13.06
C GLY A 142 -8.13 11.85 13.35
N LYS A 143 -8.06 10.55 13.64
CA LYS A 143 -6.79 9.84 13.89
C LYS A 143 -6.65 8.63 13.00
N LEU A 144 -5.45 8.45 12.43
CA LEU A 144 -5.05 7.30 11.63
C LEU A 144 -3.59 6.96 11.94
N ALA A 145 -3.33 5.79 12.53
CA ALA A 145 -2.00 5.39 12.99
C ALA A 145 -1.37 6.48 13.90
N GLU A 146 -0.14 6.92 13.60
CA GLU A 146 0.55 8.01 14.32
C GLU A 146 0.03 9.41 13.99
N PHE A 147 -0.82 9.56 12.97
CA PHE A 147 -1.29 10.85 12.50
C PHE A 147 -2.61 11.25 13.16
N THR A 148 -2.66 12.51 13.60
CA THR A 148 -3.88 13.19 14.02
C THR A 148 -4.09 14.40 13.13
N VAL A 149 -5.26 14.52 12.51
CA VAL A 149 -5.65 15.73 11.79
C VAL A 149 -6.65 16.53 12.63
N ARG A 150 -6.43 17.84 12.72
CA ARG A 150 -7.25 18.77 13.50
C ARG A 150 -7.65 19.97 12.64
N TYR A 151 -8.87 20.45 12.85
CA TYR A 151 -9.29 21.75 12.35
C TYR A 151 -8.65 22.89 13.17
N SER A 152 -7.91 23.78 12.52
CA SER A 152 -7.18 24.89 13.14
C SER A 152 -7.86 26.26 12.98
N GLY A 153 -9.00 26.33 12.29
CA GLY A 153 -9.73 27.58 12.11
C GLY A 153 -9.71 28.10 10.67
N PRO A 154 -10.08 29.38 10.45
CA PRO A 154 -9.91 30.05 9.16
C PRO A 154 -8.43 30.10 8.73
N ALA A 155 -8.17 29.94 7.43
CA ALA A 155 -6.83 30.15 6.89
C ALA A 155 -6.49 31.65 6.80
N PRO A 156 -5.19 32.05 6.83
CA PRO A 156 -4.78 33.46 6.82
C PRO A 156 -5.26 34.26 5.60
N SER A 157 -5.41 33.61 4.45
CA SER A 157 -5.95 34.22 3.23
C SER A 157 -7.43 33.92 3.08
N ARG A 158 -7.77 32.77 2.49
CA ARG A 158 -9.14 32.32 2.23
C ARG A 158 -9.26 30.82 2.43
N GLY A 159 -10.35 30.39 3.07
CA GLY A 159 -10.63 28.99 3.35
C GLY A 159 -10.42 28.64 4.82
N HIS A 160 -10.11 27.37 5.08
CA HIS A 160 -9.96 26.81 6.42
C HIS A 160 -8.69 26.00 6.52
N LEU A 161 -8.04 26.06 7.67
CA LEU A 161 -6.80 25.35 7.93
C LEU A 161 -7.09 24.05 8.67
N ILE A 162 -6.57 22.95 8.15
CA ILE A 162 -6.41 21.70 8.90
C ILE A 162 -4.92 21.44 9.08
N VAL A 163 -4.53 20.84 10.20
CA VAL A 163 -3.13 20.50 10.50
C VAL A 163 -3.04 19.02 10.79
N VAL A 164 -2.08 18.35 10.16
CA VAL A 164 -1.71 16.96 10.44
C VAL A 164 -0.53 16.94 11.41
N GLU A 165 -0.72 16.29 12.55
CA GLU A 165 0.17 16.24 13.70
C GLU A 165 0.57 14.78 13.97
N LEU A 166 1.76 14.57 14.54
CA LEU A 166 2.20 13.29 15.08
C LEU A 166 1.65 13.08 16.50
N LEU A 167 1.86 11.89 17.08
CA LEU A 167 1.41 11.55 18.44
C LEU A 167 1.91 12.53 19.52
N ASN A 168 3.06 13.17 19.32
CA ASN A 168 3.62 14.18 20.23
C ASN A 168 3.03 15.59 20.04
N GLY A 169 2.06 15.76 19.12
CA GLY A 169 1.43 17.04 18.80
C GLY A 169 2.25 17.94 17.87
N ALA A 170 3.44 17.51 17.44
CA ALA A 170 4.22 18.26 16.46
C ALA A 170 3.61 18.12 15.05
N PRO A 171 3.70 19.14 14.18
CA PRO A 171 3.31 18.99 12.78
C PRO A 171 4.07 17.84 12.11
N ALA A 172 3.39 17.08 11.26
CA ALA A 172 3.95 15.94 10.54
C ALA A 172 4.90 16.38 9.39
N ASN A 173 6.00 17.03 9.74
CA ASN A 173 7.03 17.46 8.79
C ASN A 173 7.91 16.29 8.33
N GLY A 174 8.54 16.42 7.16
CA GLY A 174 9.51 15.46 6.65
C GLY A 174 8.90 14.22 5.99
N PHE A 175 7.61 14.25 5.68
CA PHE A 175 6.93 13.20 4.92
C PHE A 175 6.89 13.56 3.43
N VAL A 176 7.11 12.56 2.58
CA VAL A 176 7.10 12.69 1.12
C VAL A 176 6.00 11.80 0.55
N GLY A 177 5.15 12.39 -0.29
CA GLY A 177 4.08 11.71 -0.99
C GLY A 177 4.59 10.71 -2.03
N SER A 178 3.69 9.87 -2.54
CA SER A 178 4.01 8.88 -3.59
C SER A 178 4.41 9.51 -4.93
N ASP A 179 4.11 10.79 -5.13
CA ASP A 179 4.54 11.62 -6.26
C ASP A 179 5.95 12.21 -6.08
N GLY A 180 6.59 11.97 -4.92
CA GLY A 180 7.92 12.47 -4.60
C GLY A 180 7.94 13.89 -4.04
N HIS A 181 6.79 14.51 -3.81
CA HIS A 181 6.71 15.86 -3.23
C HIS A 181 6.64 15.83 -1.71
N VAL A 182 7.35 16.75 -1.06
CA VAL A 182 7.25 16.95 0.39
C VAL A 182 5.83 17.40 0.73
N LEU A 183 5.21 16.72 1.69
CA LEU A 183 3.88 17.03 2.17
C LEU A 183 3.93 18.17 3.18
N ASP A 184 3.07 19.17 2.98
CA ASP A 184 2.81 20.21 3.97
C ASP A 184 1.78 19.69 4.99
N PRO A 185 2.11 19.62 6.29
CA PRO A 185 1.13 19.25 7.31
C PRO A 185 0.03 20.30 7.50
N ALA A 186 0.21 21.54 7.04
CA ALA A 186 -0.75 22.64 7.13
C ALA A 186 -1.53 22.79 5.81
N ILE A 187 -2.74 22.21 5.74
CA ILE A 187 -3.52 22.15 4.51
C ILE A 187 -4.67 23.16 4.54
N VAL A 188 -4.75 24.01 3.52
CA VAL A 188 -5.87 24.93 3.33
C VAL A 188 -6.97 24.27 2.49
N ILE A 189 -8.18 24.23 3.05
CA ILE A 189 -9.39 23.72 2.38
C ILE A 189 -10.33 24.89 2.07
N SER A 190 -10.94 24.90 0.90
CA SER A 190 -11.81 26.00 0.47
C SER A 190 -13.22 25.95 1.04
N ASN A 191 -13.69 24.77 1.46
CA ASN A 191 -15.08 24.54 1.86
C ASN A 191 -15.20 23.70 3.16
N LYS A 192 -15.72 24.32 4.23
CA LYS A 192 -15.96 23.66 5.52
C LYS A 192 -16.94 22.49 5.45
N ALA A 193 -17.88 22.47 4.50
CA ALA A 193 -18.83 21.37 4.35
C ALA A 193 -18.12 20.04 4.01
N ARG A 194 -16.94 20.13 3.37
CA ARG A 194 -16.11 18.96 3.01
C ARG A 194 -15.06 18.64 4.07
N LEU A 195 -15.07 19.31 5.22
CA LEU A 195 -14.02 19.21 6.24
C LEU A 195 -13.66 17.76 6.61
N ARG A 196 -14.67 16.92 6.90
CA ARG A 196 -14.44 15.52 7.27
C ARG A 196 -13.82 14.71 6.11
N GLN A 197 -14.22 14.99 4.88
CA GLN A 197 -13.68 14.33 3.69
C GLN A 197 -12.22 14.76 3.45
N GLU A 198 -11.93 16.05 3.54
CA GLU A 198 -10.57 16.59 3.35
C GLU A 198 -9.62 16.14 4.46
N MET A 199 -10.08 16.12 5.71
CA MET A 199 -9.33 15.54 6.83
C MET A 199 -9.02 14.07 6.62
N ALA A 200 -9.99 13.28 6.13
CA ALA A 200 -9.78 11.88 5.82
C ALA A 200 -8.82 11.66 4.63
N ARG A 201 -8.86 12.55 3.63
CA ARG A 201 -7.89 12.56 2.53
C ARG A 201 -6.50 12.86 3.06
N ALA A 202 -6.32 13.91 3.84
CA ALA A 202 -5.05 14.29 4.44
C ALA A 202 -4.43 13.13 5.26
N LEU A 203 -5.22 12.52 6.16
CA LEU A 203 -4.75 11.37 6.95
C LEU A 203 -4.26 10.22 6.07
N ARG A 204 -5.00 9.88 5.01
CA ARG A 204 -4.58 8.80 4.10
C ARG A 204 -3.36 9.17 3.27
N THR A 205 -3.25 10.43 2.85
CA THR A 205 -2.06 10.94 2.14
C THR A 205 -0.82 10.83 3.03
N PHE A 206 -0.90 11.23 4.30
CA PHE A 206 0.19 11.08 5.27
C PHE A 206 0.44 9.61 5.66
N GLY A 207 -0.62 8.82 5.82
CA GLY A 207 -0.52 7.39 6.10
C GLY A 207 0.15 6.57 4.98
N GLY A 208 0.09 7.05 3.73
CA GLY A 208 0.79 6.45 2.60
C GLY A 208 2.14 7.11 2.28
N ALA A 209 2.56 8.12 3.06
CA ALA A 209 3.78 8.88 2.79
C ALA A 209 5.01 8.21 3.41
N THR A 210 6.17 8.46 2.80
CA THR A 210 7.46 7.99 3.33
C THR A 210 8.10 9.09 4.17
N ARG A 211 8.56 8.77 5.38
CA ARG A 211 9.32 9.70 6.21
C ARG A 211 10.77 9.76 5.74
N LEU A 212 11.26 10.94 5.39
CA LEU A 212 12.68 11.16 5.18
C LEU A 212 13.36 11.20 6.55
N ALA A 213 14.30 10.29 6.79
CA ALA A 213 15.19 10.40 7.93
C ALA A 213 15.95 11.73 7.82
N ILE A 214 15.90 12.52 8.89
CA ILE A 214 16.73 13.72 9.06
C ILE A 214 18.05 13.25 9.68
#